data_AF-B4WUV6-F1
#
_entry.id   AF-B4WUV6-F1
#
_cell.length_a   1.000
_cell.length_b   1.000
_cell.length_c   1.000
_cell.angle_alpha   90.00
_cell.angle_beta   90.00
_cell.angle_gamma   90.00
#
_symmetry.space_group_name_H-M   'P 1'
#
loop_
_entity.id
_entity.type
_entity.pdbx_description
1 polymer ?
#
loop_
_entity_poly.entity_id
_entity_poly.type
_entity_poly.pdbx_seq_one_letter_code
_entity_poly.pdbx_strand_id
1 'polypeptide(L)'
;MTTSASNWIVGTAAVHGNPYDGSTLSDAIAQTHRLSGVLPKQVAVDRGFRGSKHHPEGLQVLVAGARKFKEVLKRLAKRRSAIEPVIGHLKHDHALKRNFLKGKQGDCINALMAAYGFNLRKLCRCLSDDSFSRSSAA
;
A
#
# COMPACT_ATOMS: atom_id res chain seq x y z
N MET A 1 1.60 1.54 0.75
CA MET A 1 0.69 1.43 -0.41
C MET A 1 0.55 -0.02 -0.83
N THR A 2 -0.67 -0.48 -1.09
CA THR A 2 -0.95 -1.84 -1.55
C THR A 2 -1.79 -1.84 -2.82
N THR A 3 -1.70 -2.92 -3.61
CA THR A 3 -2.59 -3.14 -4.76
C THR A 3 -3.99 -3.54 -4.32
N SER A 4 -5.04 -3.04 -4.98
CA SER A 4 -6.44 -3.29 -4.60
C SER A 4 -6.93 -4.74 -4.82
N ALA A 5 -6.41 -5.42 -5.84
CA ALA A 5 -6.85 -6.77 -6.21
C ALA A 5 -6.32 -7.83 -5.24
N SER A 6 -5.01 -7.81 -4.99
CA SER A 6 -4.29 -8.89 -4.31
C SER A 6 -3.47 -8.43 -3.12
N ASN A 7 -3.56 -7.16 -2.69
CA ASN A 7 -2.88 -6.64 -1.50
C ASN A 7 -1.34 -6.84 -1.49
N TRP A 8 -0.68 -6.81 -2.65
CA TRP A 8 0.77 -6.71 -2.71
C TRP A 8 1.23 -5.35 -2.22
N ILE A 9 2.27 -5.32 -1.41
CA ILE A 9 2.87 -4.06 -0.96
C ILE A 9 3.76 -3.55 -2.11
N VAL A 10 3.44 -2.36 -2.62
CA VAL A 10 4.15 -1.74 -3.76
C VAL A 10 4.85 -0.43 -3.39
N GLY A 11 4.65 0.02 -2.15
CA GLY A 11 5.33 1.18 -1.59
C GLY A 11 5.26 1.14 -0.07
N THR A 12 6.37 1.47 0.58
CA THR A 12 6.50 1.52 2.03
C THR A 12 7.53 2.58 2.39
N ALA A 13 7.21 3.42 3.38
CA ALA A 13 8.11 4.47 3.84
C ALA A 13 7.91 4.66 5.34
N ALA A 14 9.02 4.82 6.07
CA ALA A 14 8.99 5.32 7.43
C ALA A 14 8.98 6.85 7.35
N VAL A 15 7.93 7.47 7.89
CA VAL A 15 7.75 8.92 7.85
C VAL A 15 7.93 9.47 9.26
N HIS A 16 8.87 10.39 9.43
CA HIS A 16 9.21 10.98 10.73
C HIS A 16 8.65 12.40 10.85
N GLY A 17 8.37 12.85 12.08
CA GLY A 17 7.89 14.22 12.33
C GLY A 17 6.37 14.41 12.14
N ASN A 18 5.61 13.33 12.00
CA ASN A 18 4.15 13.32 11.88
C ASN A 18 3.59 14.35 10.88
N PRO A 19 4.03 14.31 9.60
CA PRO A 19 3.51 15.22 8.59
C PRO A 19 2.04 14.93 8.30
N TYR A 20 1.35 15.92 7.75
CA TYR A 20 -0.04 15.76 7.33
C TYR A 20 -0.16 14.69 6.24
N ASP A 21 -1.02 13.69 6.45
CA ASP A 21 -1.20 12.57 5.51
C ASP A 21 -1.41 13.00 4.06
N GLY A 22 -2.20 14.07 3.84
CA GLY A 22 -2.50 14.58 2.50
C GLY A 22 -1.25 14.99 1.70
N SER A 23 -0.19 15.47 2.35
CA SER A 23 1.05 15.85 1.66
C SER A 23 1.97 14.67 1.35
N THR A 24 1.71 13.48 1.92
CA THR A 24 2.53 12.28 1.70
C THR A 24 2.09 11.46 0.50
N LEU A 25 0.94 11.77 -0.08
CA LEU A 25 0.36 10.99 -1.19
C LEU A 25 1.21 11.08 -2.46
N SER A 26 1.73 12.27 -2.80
CA SER A 26 2.62 12.46 -3.94
C SER A 26 3.87 11.58 -3.84
N ASP A 27 4.47 11.54 -2.66
CA ASP A 27 5.70 10.80 -2.39
C ASP A 27 5.46 9.29 -2.48
N ALA A 28 4.33 8.82 -1.95
CA ALA A 28 3.93 7.42 -2.03
C ALA A 28 3.69 6.97 -3.49
N ILE A 29 3.09 7.83 -4.31
CA ILE A 29 2.87 7.56 -5.74
C ILE A 29 4.20 7.58 -6.50
N ALA A 30 5.05 8.58 -6.26
CA ALA A 30 6.37 8.68 -6.88
C ALA A 30 7.24 7.45 -6.54
N GLN A 31 7.21 7.01 -5.28
CA GLN A 31 7.90 5.79 -4.86
C GLN A 31 7.35 4.56 -5.61
N THR A 32 6.03 4.40 -5.68
CA THR A 32 5.40 3.26 -6.35
C THR A 32 5.75 3.23 -7.85
N HIS A 33 5.71 4.38 -8.52
CA HIS A 33 6.12 4.51 -9.91
C HIS A 33 7.60 4.15 -10.10
N ARG A 34 8.50 4.64 -9.23
CA ARG A 34 9.93 4.30 -9.28
C ARG A 34 10.19 2.81 -9.09
N LEU A 35 9.46 2.13 -8.21
CA LEU A 35 9.67 0.72 -7.89
C LEU A 35 9.03 -0.24 -8.91
N SER A 36 7.87 0.11 -9.45
CA SER A 36 7.09 -0.78 -10.32
C SER A 36 7.14 -0.40 -11.80
N GLY A 37 7.59 0.81 -12.14
CA GLY A 37 7.48 1.37 -13.49
C GLY A 37 6.05 1.74 -13.90
N VAL A 38 5.06 1.58 -13.01
CA VAL A 38 3.64 1.80 -13.31
C VAL A 38 3.13 3.04 -12.59
N LEU A 39 2.57 3.99 -13.34
CA LEU A 39 1.90 5.14 -12.77
C LEU A 39 0.45 4.76 -12.42
N PRO A 40 0.05 4.77 -11.13
CA PRO A 40 -1.32 4.45 -10.75
C PRO A 40 -2.30 5.47 -11.33
N LYS A 41 -3.38 4.99 -11.95
CA LYS A 41 -4.47 5.86 -12.46
C LYS A 41 -5.49 6.20 -11.36
N GLN A 42 -5.63 5.31 -10.38
CA GLN A 42 -6.62 5.39 -9.31
C GLN A 42 -5.98 4.99 -7.98
N VAL A 43 -6.31 5.72 -6.93
CA VAL A 43 -5.91 5.40 -5.55
C VAL A 43 -7.10 5.56 -4.61
N ALA A 44 -7.29 4.60 -3.71
CA ALA A 44 -8.28 4.70 -2.64
C ALA A 44 -7.58 5.08 -1.34
N VAL A 45 -8.08 6.12 -0.67
CA VAL A 45 -7.41 6.73 0.49
C VAL A 45 -8.34 6.93 1.67
N ASP A 46 -7.75 7.12 2.84
CA ASP A 46 -8.44 7.45 4.07
C ASP A 46 -8.99 8.87 4.09
N ARG A 47 -9.86 9.15 5.07
CA ARG A 47 -10.42 10.49 5.27
C ARG A 47 -9.35 11.54 5.62
N GLY A 48 -8.18 11.13 6.11
CA GLY A 48 -7.04 12.01 6.38
C GLY A 48 -6.47 12.67 5.12
N PHE A 49 -6.62 12.04 3.95
CA PHE A 49 -6.13 12.53 2.65
C PHE A 49 -7.11 13.48 1.94
N ARG A 50 -7.99 14.13 2.70
CA ARG A 50 -8.94 15.11 2.16
C ARG A 50 -8.21 16.38 1.71
N GLY A 51 -8.73 17.03 0.66
CA GLY A 51 -8.17 18.24 0.08
C GLY A 51 -7.34 17.95 -1.16
N SER A 52 -7.75 18.52 -2.30
CA SER A 52 -7.13 18.30 -3.61
C SER A 52 -5.80 19.03 -3.80
N LYS A 53 -5.44 19.95 -2.90
CA LYS A 53 -4.23 20.78 -3.02
C LYS A 53 -2.93 19.98 -3.15
N HIS A 54 -2.90 18.76 -2.62
CA HIS A 54 -1.72 17.89 -2.62
C HIS A 54 -1.93 16.63 -3.49
N HIS A 55 -3.02 16.57 -4.27
CA HIS A 55 -3.28 15.42 -5.14
C HIS A 55 -2.52 15.60 -6.46
N PRO A 56 -1.77 14.59 -6.92
CA PRO A 56 -1.10 14.64 -8.21
C PRO A 56 -2.11 14.86 -9.35
N GLU A 57 -1.74 15.67 -10.33
CA GLU A 57 -2.57 15.90 -11.52
C GLU A 57 -2.80 14.58 -12.29
N GLY A 58 -4.02 14.38 -12.78
CA GLY A 58 -4.39 13.17 -13.52
C GLY A 58 -4.63 11.91 -12.66
N LEU A 59 -4.41 11.96 -11.35
CA LEU A 59 -4.70 10.84 -10.44
C LEU A 59 -6.13 10.91 -9.91
N GLN A 60 -6.92 9.85 -10.11
CA GLN A 60 -8.24 9.75 -9.50
C GLN A 60 -8.13 9.27 -8.05
N VAL A 61 -8.33 10.19 -7.10
CA VAL A 61 -8.27 9.92 -5.65
C VAL A 61 -9.67 9.63 -5.09
N LEU A 62 -9.89 8.39 -4.64
CA LEU A 62 -11.12 7.91 -4.02
C LEU A 62 -11.04 8.02 -2.49
N VAL A 63 -11.50 9.14 -1.95
CA VAL A 63 -11.51 9.39 -0.49
C VAL A 63 -12.69 8.67 0.17
N ALA A 64 -12.43 7.92 1.24
CA ALA A 64 -13.51 7.21 1.95
C ALA A 64 -14.60 8.11 2.53
N GLY A 65 -15.84 7.62 2.41
CA GLY A 65 -17.03 8.31 2.90
C GLY A 65 -17.46 9.51 2.05
N ALA A 66 -16.83 9.74 0.89
CA ALA A 66 -17.35 10.69 -0.08
C ALA A 66 -18.69 10.19 -0.65
N ARG A 67 -19.70 11.06 -0.66
CA ARG A 67 -21.09 10.69 -1.05
C ARG A 67 -21.28 10.52 -2.56
N LYS A 68 -20.41 11.11 -3.39
CA LYS A 68 -20.62 11.33 -4.83
C LYS A 68 -19.94 10.31 -5.78
N PHE A 69 -19.75 9.06 -5.37
CA PHE A 69 -19.14 8.05 -6.25
C PHE A 69 -20.16 7.13 -6.93
N LYS A 70 -19.88 6.74 -8.18
CA LYS A 70 -20.54 5.60 -8.83
C LYS A 70 -20.33 4.33 -8.00
N GLU A 71 -21.25 3.37 -8.10
CA GLU A 71 -21.25 2.19 -7.22
C GLU A 71 -19.95 1.38 -7.25
N VAL A 72 -19.35 1.20 -8.43
CA VAL A 72 -18.05 0.52 -8.59
C VAL A 72 -16.94 1.24 -7.82
N LEU A 73 -16.88 2.57 -7.90
CA LEU A 73 -15.89 3.38 -7.19
C LEU A 73 -16.13 3.37 -5.68
N LYS A 74 -17.38 3.27 -5.23
CA LYS A 74 -17.71 3.06 -3.80
C LYS A 74 -17.17 1.72 -3.29
N ARG A 75 -17.28 0.64 -4.08
CA ARG A 75 -16.72 -0.67 -3.73
C ARG A 75 -15.20 -0.61 -3.60
N LEU A 76 -14.51 0.03 -4.54
CA LEU A 76 -13.06 0.27 -4.48
C LEU A 76 -12.65 1.08 -3.23
N ALA A 77 -13.36 2.19 -2.96
CA ALA A 77 -13.10 3.00 -1.77
C ALA A 77 -13.31 2.21 -0.47
N LYS A 78 -14.31 1.32 -0.42
CA LYS A 78 -14.55 0.42 0.72
C LYS A 78 -13.46 -0.65 0.83
N ARG A 79 -12.99 -1.20 -0.29
CA ARG A 79 -11.95 -2.25 -0.33
C ARG A 79 -10.61 -1.77 0.23
N ARG A 80 -10.36 -0.46 0.28
CA ARG A 80 -9.19 0.14 0.93
C ARG A 80 -8.95 -0.40 2.34
N SER A 81 -9.99 -0.70 3.12
CA SER A 81 -9.83 -1.25 4.48
C SER A 81 -9.10 -2.59 4.53
N ALA A 82 -8.93 -3.27 3.38
CA ALA A 82 -8.09 -4.46 3.26
C ALA A 82 -6.61 -4.20 3.56
N ILE A 83 -6.16 -2.94 3.58
CA ILE A 83 -4.81 -2.58 4.03
C ILE A 83 -4.63 -2.76 5.55
N GLU A 84 -5.69 -2.66 6.35
CA GLU A 84 -5.59 -2.75 7.81
C GLU A 84 -5.12 -4.13 8.28
N PRO A 85 -5.67 -5.27 7.77
CA PRO A 85 -5.10 -6.58 8.03
C PRO A 85 -3.64 -6.72 7.60
N VAL A 86 -3.25 -6.12 6.46
CA VAL A 86 -1.86 -6.16 5.98
C VAL A 86 -0.93 -5.44 6.97
N ILE A 87 -1.31 -4.26 7.43
CA ILE A 87 -0.57 -3.51 8.44
C ILE A 87 -0.51 -4.28 9.77
N GLY A 88 -1.60 -4.95 10.15
CA GLY A 88 -1.64 -5.86 11.29
C GLY A 88 -0.59 -6.97 11.18
N HIS A 89 -0.58 -7.70 10.06
CA HIS A 89 0.43 -8.73 9.79
C HIS A 89 1.85 -8.16 9.80
N LEU A 90 2.08 -6.97 9.23
CA LEU A 90 3.41 -6.35 9.27
C LEU A 90 3.87 -6.09 10.72
N LYS A 91 2.97 -5.59 11.57
CA LYS A 91 3.24 -5.30 12.98
C LYS A 91 3.52 -6.55 13.81
N HIS A 92 2.74 -7.61 13.60
CA HIS A 92 2.80 -8.83 14.40
C HIS A 92 3.81 -9.87 13.88
N ASP A 93 3.80 -10.10 12.57
CA ASP A 93 4.51 -11.24 11.95
C ASP A 93 5.84 -10.83 11.29
N HIS A 94 6.03 -9.53 11.00
CA HIS A 94 7.18 -9.04 10.23
C HIS A 94 7.99 -7.95 10.95
N ALA A 95 8.03 -7.99 12.30
CA ALA A 95 8.88 -7.15 13.15
C ALA A 95 8.73 -5.63 12.97
N LEU A 96 7.66 -5.14 12.32
CA LEU A 96 7.44 -3.71 12.18
C LEU A 96 7.23 -3.02 13.55
N LYS A 97 6.73 -3.77 14.56
CA LYS A 97 6.56 -3.28 15.95
C LYS A 97 7.87 -3.24 16.75
N ARG A 98 8.90 -4.01 16.34
CA ARG A 98 10.15 -4.17 17.10
C ARG A 98 11.34 -3.95 16.19
N ASN A 99 11.80 -2.69 16.15
CA ASN A 99 12.98 -2.33 15.39
C ASN A 99 14.25 -2.57 16.23
N PHE A 100 15.16 -3.39 15.73
CA PHE A 100 16.49 -3.64 16.33
C PHE A 100 17.59 -2.74 15.74
N LEU A 101 17.26 -1.99 14.68
CA LEU A 101 18.18 -1.06 14.03
C LEU A 101 18.07 0.32 14.66
N LYS A 102 19.20 1.05 14.70
CA LYS A 102 19.29 2.34 15.40
C LYS A 102 18.89 3.51 14.50
N GLY A 103 18.06 4.40 15.05
CA GLY A 103 17.74 5.71 14.46
C GLY A 103 16.84 5.65 13.22
N LYS A 104 16.63 6.82 12.60
CA LYS A 104 15.69 7.00 11.48
C LYS A 104 16.00 6.11 10.28
N GLN A 105 17.29 5.92 9.98
CA GLN A 105 17.72 5.03 8.90
C GLN A 105 17.33 3.57 9.21
N GLY A 106 17.50 3.15 10.46
CA GLY A 106 17.04 1.85 10.93
C GLY A 106 15.53 1.65 10.75
N ASP A 107 14.72 2.67 11.05
CA ASP A 107 13.26 2.61 10.84
C ASP A 107 12.89 2.41 9.38
N CYS A 108 13.53 3.16 8.48
CA CYS A 108 13.34 3.02 7.04
C CYS A 108 13.69 1.61 6.56
N ILE A 109 14.83 1.07 6.99
CA ILE A 109 15.27 -0.27 6.62
C ILE A 109 14.29 -1.32 7.17
N ASN A 110 13.91 -1.22 8.44
CA ASN A 110 12.98 -2.17 9.06
C ASN A 110 11.62 -2.18 8.34
N ALA A 111 11.08 -1.01 7.99
CA ALA A 111 9.82 -0.90 7.26
C ALA A 111 9.89 -1.51 5.85
N LEU A 112 11.03 -1.35 5.16
CA LEU A 112 11.29 -1.98 3.87
C LEU A 112 11.38 -3.51 4.00
N MET A 113 12.20 -4.00 4.93
CA MET A 113 12.40 -5.43 5.15
C MET A 113 11.12 -6.14 5.58
N ALA A 114 10.30 -5.51 6.42
CA ALA A 114 9.00 -6.05 6.81
C ALA A 114 8.08 -6.22 5.59
N ALA A 115 8.00 -5.20 4.73
CA ALA A 115 7.20 -5.25 3.51
C ALA A 115 7.70 -6.32 2.52
N TYR A 116 9.02 -6.43 2.34
CA TYR A 116 9.61 -7.48 1.51
C TYR A 116 9.30 -8.87 2.07
N GLY A 117 9.47 -9.09 3.37
CA GLY A 117 9.16 -10.36 4.02
C GLY A 117 7.69 -10.77 3.86
N PHE A 118 6.77 -9.81 3.93
CA PHE A 118 5.35 -10.06 3.67
C PHE A 118 5.10 -10.50 2.22
N ASN A 119 5.63 -9.76 1.25
CA ASN A 119 5.50 -10.10 -0.17
C ASN A 119 6.15 -11.45 -0.50
N LEU A 120 7.35 -11.74 0.01
CA LEU A 120 8.04 -13.01 -0.22
C LEU A 120 7.24 -14.18 0.34
N ARG A 121 6.72 -14.08 1.57
CA ARG A 121 5.86 -15.12 2.16
C ARG A 121 4.62 -15.36 1.31
N LYS A 122 4.01 -14.29 0.80
CA LYS A 122 2.86 -14.36 -0.10
C LYS A 122 3.22 -15.07 -1.41
N LEU A 123 4.37 -14.73 -2.01
CA LEU A 123 4.88 -15.35 -3.23
C LEU A 123 5.13 -16.84 -3.03
N CYS A 124 5.81 -17.23 -1.95
CA CYS A 124 6.05 -18.64 -1.64
C CYS A 124 4.74 -19.42 -1.53
N ARG A 125 3.71 -18.86 -0.88
CA ARG A 125 2.40 -19.50 -0.80
C ARG A 125 1.76 -19.68 -2.17
N CYS A 126 1.81 -18.66 -3.04
CA CYS A 126 1.32 -18.77 -4.41
C CYS A 126 2.06 -19.84 -5.23
N LEU A 127 3.34 -20.06 -4.98
CA LEU A 127 4.14 -21.08 -5.67
C LEU A 127 3.93 -22.49 -5.10
N SER A 128 3.66 -22.62 -3.79
CA SER A 128 3.39 -23.90 -3.13
C SER A 128 1.94 -24.38 -3.35
N ASP A 129 1.01 -23.48 -3.64
CA ASP A 129 -0.34 -23.85 -4.04
C ASP A 129 -0.33 -24.30 -5.51
N ASP A 130 -0.36 -25.62 -5.75
CA ASP A 130 -0.34 -26.32 -7.06
C ASP A 130 -1.41 -25.86 -8.07
N SER A 131 -2.30 -24.95 -7.68
CA SER A 131 -3.32 -24.34 -8.55
C SER A 131 -2.75 -23.29 -9.52
N PHE A 132 -1.53 -22.79 -9.31
CA PHE A 132 -0.90 -21.84 -10.24
C PHE A 132 -0.41 -22.49 -11.54
N SER A 133 -0.06 -23.78 -11.53
CA SER A 133 0.42 -24.48 -12.75
C SER A 133 -0.67 -24.68 -13.81
N ARG A 134 -1.96 -24.60 -13.43
CA ARG A 134 -3.08 -24.87 -14.35
C ARG A 134 -3.66 -23.64 -15.04
N SER A 135 -3.30 -22.42 -14.61
CA SER A 135 -3.84 -21.18 -15.20
C SER A 135 -2.94 -20.54 -16.26
N SER A 136 -1.75 -21.12 -16.51
CA SER A 136 -0.82 -20.68 -17.57
C SER A 136 -0.99 -21.45 -18.89
N ALA A 137 -1.98 -22.34 -18.98
CA ALA A 137 -2.19 -23.25 -20.12
C ALA A 137 -3.58 -23.13 -20.75
N ALA A 138 -4.26 -21.98 -20.61
CA ALA A 138 -5.56 -21.71 -21.24
C ALA A 138 -5.56 -20.35 -21.94
#